data_AF-A0AAJ1NSM5-F1
#
_entry.id   AF-A0AAJ1NSM5-F1
#
_cell.length_a   1.000
_cell.length_b   1.000
_cell.length_c   1.000
_cell.angle_alpha   90.00
_cell.angle_beta   90.00
_cell.angle_gamma   90.00
#
_symmetry.space_group_name_H-M   'P 1'
#
loop_
_entity.id
_entity.type
_entity.pdbx_description
1 polymer ?
#
loop_
_entity_poly.entity_id
_entity_poly.type
_entity_poly.pdbx_seq_one_letter_code
_entity_poly.pdbx_strand_id
1 'polypeptide(L)'
;MKDQHTKIKGYRDLSAEEIALMNEGKDLSEKVGEFVAKLEAAEFAQSNLQVPDKRWLAIGKTDLQKGFMAVIRSIEKPTTF
;
A
#
# COMPACT_ATOMS: atom_id res chain seq x y z
N MET A 1 17.27 8.31 19.15
CA MET A 1 15.87 8.39 19.62
C MET A 1 15.60 9.82 20.06
N LYS A 2 14.92 10.59 19.21
CA LYS A 2 14.48 11.98 19.47
C LYS A 2 13.17 12.19 18.72
N ASP A 3 12.09 12.40 19.47
CA ASP A 3 10.91 13.20 19.13
C ASP A 3 10.33 13.06 17.72
N GLN A 4 9.64 11.95 17.44
CA GLN A 4 8.78 11.86 16.25
C GLN A 4 7.30 11.70 16.60
N HIS A 5 6.85 12.29 17.71
CA HIS A 5 5.43 12.50 18.01
C HIS A 5 5.15 14.00 18.12
N THR A 6 5.49 14.75 17.08
CA THR A 6 4.87 16.05 16.90
C THR A 6 3.47 15.79 16.38
N LYS A 7 2.44 16.09 17.17
CA LYS A 7 1.03 15.95 16.78
C LYS A 7 0.79 16.59 15.41
N ILE A 8 0.67 15.76 14.38
CA ILE A 8 0.19 16.21 13.07
C ILE A 8 -1.31 16.39 13.22
N LYS A 9 -1.81 17.58 12.86
CA LYS A 9 -3.24 17.90 12.92
C LYS A 9 -4.04 16.80 12.20
N GLY A 10 -5.02 16.20 12.90
CA GLY A 10 -5.87 15.14 12.37
C GLY A 10 -5.43 13.70 12.69
N TYR A 11 -4.30 13.53 13.40
CA TYR A 11 -3.83 12.23 13.87
C TYR A 11 -3.78 12.17 15.40
N ARG A 12 -4.11 10.98 15.95
CA ARG A 12 -3.84 10.65 17.34
C ARG A 12 -2.38 10.23 17.53
N ASP A 13 -1.92 10.21 18.77
CA ASP A 13 -0.63 9.60 19.10
C ASP A 13 -0.74 8.07 18.97
N LEU A 14 0.24 7.46 18.29
CA LEU A 14 0.35 6.02 18.08
C LEU A 14 1.38 5.44 19.04
N SER A 15 1.19 4.20 19.51
CA SER A 15 2.22 3.48 20.23
C SER A 15 3.37 3.08 19.30
N ALA A 16 4.52 2.70 19.87
CA ALA A 16 5.65 2.21 19.09
C ALA A 16 5.29 0.94 18.29
N GLU A 17 4.46 0.07 18.86
CA GLU A 17 3.96 -1.15 18.23
C GLU A 17 3.01 -0.83 17.07
N GLU A 18 2.13 0.15 17.22
CA GLU A 18 1.23 0.60 16.15
C GLU A 18 2.01 1.21 14.98
N ILE A 19 3.07 1.97 15.26
CA ILE A 19 3.97 2.54 14.24
C ILE A 19 4.72 1.43 13.51
N ALA A 20 5.23 0.44 14.25
CA ALA A 20 5.92 -0.70 13.65
C ALA A 20 4.99 -1.47 12.70
N LEU A 21 3.76 -1.76 13.13
CA LEU A 21 2.77 -2.47 12.31
C LEU A 21 2.32 -1.67 11.08
N MET A 22 2.15 -0.35 11.23
CA MET A 22 1.86 0.55 10.11
C MET A 22 2.98 0.53 9.07
N ASN A 23 4.25 0.60 9.52
CA ASN A 23 5.40 0.55 8.62
C ASN A 23 5.53 -0.80 7.93
N GLU A 24 5.29 -1.91 8.64
CA GLU A 24 5.24 -3.25 8.02
C GLU A 24 4.18 -3.31 6.90
N GLY A 25 2.99 -2.75 7.14
CA GLY A 25 1.94 -2.64 6.12
C GLY A 25 2.37 -1.81 4.90
N LYS A 26 3.13 -0.72 5.10
CA LYS A 26 3.68 0.10 4.02
C LYS A 26 4.72 -0.67 3.21
N ASP A 27 5.66 -1.36 3.87
CA ASP A 27 6.66 -2.19 3.20
C ASP A 27 6.03 -3.30 2.35
N LEU A 28 4.95 -3.92 2.85
CA LEU A 28 4.17 -4.89 2.08
C LEU A 28 3.50 -4.25 0.86
N SER A 29 2.96 -3.04 1.01
CA SER A 29 2.33 -2.31 -0.10
C SER A 29 3.32 -1.97 -1.21
N GLU A 30 4.57 -1.63 -0.85
CA GLU A 30 5.64 -1.36 -1.80
C GLU A 30 6.02 -2.63 -2.59
N LYS A 31 6.19 -3.77 -1.91
CA LYS A 31 6.45 -5.07 -2.56
C LYS A 31 5.34 -5.48 -3.51
N VAL A 32 4.08 -5.22 -3.14
CA VAL A 32 2.93 -5.46 -4.03
C VAL A 32 2.98 -4.50 -5.23
N GLY A 33 3.37 -3.25 -5.03
CA GLY A 33 3.58 -2.28 -6.10
C GLY A 33 4.63 -2.75 -7.11
N GLU A 34 5.77 -3.28 -6.64
CA GLU A 34 6.81 -3.87 -7.48
C GLU A 34 6.28 -5.06 -8.29
N PHE A 35 5.47 -5.93 -7.67
CA PHE A 35 4.84 -7.05 -8.35
C PHE A 35 3.89 -6.58 -9.45
N VAL A 36 3.04 -5.58 -9.18
CA VAL A 36 2.13 -4.99 -10.17
C VAL A 36 2.93 -4.35 -11.31
N ALA A 37 4.03 -3.66 -11.03
CA ALA A 37 4.89 -3.07 -12.05
C ALA A 37 5.47 -4.14 -13.00
N LYS A 38 5.87 -5.31 -12.47
CA LYS A 38 6.31 -6.44 -13.31
C LYS A 38 5.19 -6.98 -14.20
N LEU A 39 3.95 -7.04 -13.70
CA LEU A 39 2.78 -7.41 -14.52
C LEU A 39 2.49 -6.37 -15.60
N GLU A 40 2.62 -5.08 -15.29
CA GLU A 40 2.42 -3.99 -16.26
C GLU A 40 3.49 -3.98 -17.36
N ALA A 41 4.75 -4.25 -17.00
CA ALA A 41 5.85 -4.34 -17.95
C ALA A 41 5.74 -5.60 -18.84
N ALA A 42 5.23 -6.70 -18.30
CA ALA A 42 5.01 -7.97 -18.99
C ALA A 42 6.25 -8.51 -19.75
N GLU A 43 7.46 -8.19 -19.27
CA GLU A 43 8.73 -8.63 -19.89
C GLU A 43 8.88 -10.15 -19.99
N PHE A 44 8.14 -10.89 -19.16
CA PHE A 44 8.08 -12.35 -19.19
C PHE A 44 7.28 -12.91 -20.37
N ALA A 45 6.43 -12.10 -21.02
CA ALA A 45 5.51 -12.57 -22.04
C ALA A 45 6.22 -12.83 -23.36
N GLN A 46 6.17 -14.07 -23.84
CA GLN A 46 6.71 -14.47 -25.14
C GLN A 46 5.65 -14.43 -26.26
N SER A 47 4.38 -14.25 -25.90
CA SER A 47 3.26 -14.15 -26.83
C SER A 47 2.10 -13.35 -26.22
N ASN A 48 1.16 -12.92 -27.06
CA ASN A 48 0.00 -12.14 -26.62
C ASN A 48 -0.90 -12.87 -25.59
N LEU A 49 -0.90 -14.20 -25.57
CA LEU A 49 -1.67 -14.98 -24.59
C LEU A 49 -1.09 -14.91 -23.17
N GLN A 50 0.17 -14.51 -23.03
CA GLN A 50 0.85 -14.39 -21.73
C GLN A 50 0.81 -12.96 -21.17
N VAL A 51 0.48 -11.98 -22.01
CA VAL A 51 0.32 -10.58 -21.56
C VAL A 51 -0.90 -10.51 -20.64
N PRO A 52 -0.77 -9.93 -19.42
CA PRO A 52 -1.91 -9.78 -18.53
C PRO A 52 -3.05 -8.98 -19.16
N ASP A 53 -4.29 -9.39 -18.88
CA ASP A 53 -5.47 -8.63 -19.26
C ASP A 53 -5.42 -7.25 -18.57
N LYS A 54 -5.35 -6.19 -19.38
CA LYS A 54 -5.16 -4.83 -18.90
C LYS A 54 -6.30 -4.33 -18.01
N ARG A 55 -7.54 -4.76 -18.28
CA ARG A 55 -8.71 -4.34 -17.49
C ARG A 55 -8.65 -4.97 -16.11
N TRP A 56 -8.42 -6.27 -16.02
CA TRP A 56 -8.30 -6.97 -14.75
C TRP A 56 -7.08 -6.51 -13.94
N LEU A 57 -5.95 -6.24 -14.59
CA LEU A 57 -4.77 -5.68 -13.93
C LEU A 57 -5.05 -4.29 -13.33
N ALA A 58 -5.71 -3.40 -14.07
CA ALA A 58 -6.07 -2.07 -13.58
C ALA A 58 -7.04 -2.10 -12.40
N ILE A 59 -8.02 -3.01 -12.43
CA ILE A 59 -8.95 -3.25 -11.30
C ILE A 59 -8.16 -3.73 -10.09
N GLY A 60 -7.36 -4.79 -10.24
CA GLY A 60 -6.56 -5.36 -9.15
C GLY A 60 -5.60 -4.34 -8.53
N LYS A 61 -4.90 -3.55 -9.35
CA LYS A 61 -4.03 -2.46 -8.89
C LYS A 61 -4.78 -1.46 -8.01
N THR A 62 -5.95 -1.00 -8.48
CA THR A 62 -6.78 -0.04 -7.76
C THR A 62 -7.29 -0.60 -6.44
N ASP A 63 -7.75 -1.86 -6.44
CA ASP A 63 -8.31 -2.50 -5.26
C ASP A 63 -7.24 -2.83 -4.22
N LEU A 64 -6.03 -3.24 -4.65
CA LEU A 64 -4.89 -3.43 -3.76
C LEU A 64 -4.46 -2.10 -3.11
N GLN A 65 -4.38 -1.02 -3.89
CA GLN A 65 -4.06 0.31 -3.36
C GLN A 65 -5.10 0.77 -2.33
N LYS A 66 -6.40 0.63 -2.65
CA LYS A 66 -7.49 0.94 -1.71
C LYS A 66 -7.46 0.04 -0.48
N GLY A 67 -7.17 -1.25 -0.65
CA GLY A 67 -7.03 -2.23 0.42
C GLY A 67 -5.95 -1.82 1.41
N PHE A 68 -4.74 -1.54 0.92
CA PHE A 68 -3.63 -1.06 1.76
C PHE A 68 -3.96 0.27 2.45
N MET A 69 -4.56 1.22 1.73
CA MET A 69 -5.04 2.47 2.34
C MET A 69 -6.04 2.20 3.48
N ALA A 70 -7.01 1.31 3.29
CA ALA A 70 -8.03 0.99 4.28
C ALA A 70 -7.44 0.29 5.53
N VAL A 71 -6.56 -0.71 5.35
CA VAL A 71 -5.96 -1.42 6.49
C VAL A 71 -4.98 -0.53 7.26
N ILE A 72 -4.18 0.31 6.58
CA ILE A 72 -3.29 1.27 7.24
C ILE A 72 -4.12 2.30 8.03
N ARG A 73 -5.19 2.85 7.44
CA ARG A 73 -6.11 3.77 8.15
C ARG A 73 -6.78 3.12 9.35
N SER A 74 -7.01 1.81 9.35
CA SER A 74 -7.57 1.10 10.51
C SER A 74 -6.64 1.14 11.75
N ILE A 75 -5.33 1.31 11.51
CA ILE A 75 -4.30 1.50 12.55
C ILE A 75 -4.21 2.99 12.89
N GLU A 76 -4.02 3.86 11.89
CA GLU A 76 -3.79 5.29 12.08
C GLU A 76 -5.01 6.01 12.70
N LYS A 77 -6.23 5.53 12.42
CA LYS A 77 -7.52 6.09 12.90
C LYS A 77 -7.55 7.62 12.87
N PRO A 78 -7.35 8.25 11.68
CA PRO A 78 -7.35 9.70 11.58
C PRO A 78 -8.72 10.27 11.98
N THR A 79 -8.71 11.46 12.60
CA THR A 79 -9.92 12.13 13.10
C THR A 79 -10.47 13.17 12.12
N THR A 80 -9.78 13.41 11.02
CA THR A 80 -10.17 14.32 9.94
C THR A 80 -10.50 13.55 8.67
N PHE A 81 -11.40 14.13 7.86
CA PHE A 81 -11.83 13.59 6.57
C PHE A 81 -10.67 13.53 5.57
#